data_AF-A0A963PJP0-F1
#
_entry.id   AF-A0A963PJP0-F1
#
_cell.length_a   1.000
_cell.length_b   1.000
_cell.length_c   1.000
_cell.angle_alpha   90.00
_cell.angle_beta   90.00
_cell.angle_gamma   90.00
#
_symmetry.space_group_name_H-M   'P 1'
#
loop_
_entity.id
_entity.type
_entity.pdbx_description
1 polymer ?
#
loop_
_entity_poly.entity_id
_entity_poly.type
_entity_poly.pdbx_seq_one_letter_code
_entity_poly.pdbx_strand_id
1 'polypeptide(L)'
;FPAIVLFCAIGVYSTNNNSFDIWMVALFGLVGYGFIKLGCEPAPLLLGLILGPMMEEYLRRALLISRGDWSVFVTRPLSASLLLVAAILLAIVLMPAVKKKREEAFVED
;
A
#
# COMPACT_ATOMS: atom_id res chain seq x y z
N PHE A 1 22.14 8.34 7.81
CA PHE A 1 20.78 8.39 8.37
C PHE A 1 20.53 9.39 9.51
N PRO A 2 21.48 9.76 10.41
CA PRO A 2 21.12 10.59 11.57
C PRO A 2 20.69 12.02 11.19
N ALA A 3 21.26 12.60 10.13
CA ALA A 3 20.85 13.92 9.62
C ALA A 3 19.40 13.93 9.12
N ILE A 4 18.94 12.87 8.44
CA ILE A 4 17.57 12.76 7.91
C ILE A 4 16.56 12.71 9.05
N VAL A 5 16.84 11.92 10.10
CA VAL A 5 15.99 11.81 11.29
C VAL A 5 15.91 13.16 12.03
N LEU A 6 17.03 13.87 12.13
CA LEU A 6 17.09 15.22 12.68
C LEU A 6 16.21 16.20 11.90
N PHE A 7 16.32 16.24 10.56
CA PHE A 7 15.49 17.10 9.71
C PHE A 7 14.00 16.75 9.81
N CYS A 8 13.63 15.46 9.86
CA CYS A 8 12.24 15.05 10.06
C CYS A 8 11.68 15.47 11.42
N ALA A 9 12.47 15.33 12.50
CA ALA A 9 12.05 15.74 13.85
C ALA A 9 11.83 17.26 13.94
N ILE A 10 12.72 18.04 13.33
CA ILE A 10 12.62 19.52 13.28
C ILE A 10 11.39 19.95 12.45
N GLY A 11 11.15 19.33 11.28
CA GLY A 11 10.02 19.66 10.42
C GLY A 11 8.66 19.38 11.07
N VAL A 12 8.54 18.25 11.79
CA VAL A 12 7.30 17.89 12.47
C VAL A 12 7.06 18.78 13.69
N TYR A 13 8.10 19.08 14.45
CA TYR A 13 8.01 20.04 15.55
C TYR A 13 7.56 21.44 15.07
N SER A 14 8.04 21.89 13.91
CA SER A 14 7.67 23.18 13.31
C SER A 14 6.20 23.27 12.90
N THR A 15 5.57 22.15 12.53
CA THR A 15 4.22 22.16 11.95
C THR A 15 3.13 22.32 13.02
N ASN A 16 3.32 21.74 14.20
CA ASN A 16 2.28 21.71 15.25
C ASN A 16 2.76 22.25 16.61
N ASN A 17 4.05 22.59 16.76
CA ASN A 17 4.70 23.00 18.02
C ASN A 17 4.33 22.11 19.23
N ASN A 18 4.03 20.84 18.96
CA ASN A 18 3.50 19.89 19.91
C ASN A 18 4.49 18.75 20.06
N SER A 19 4.90 18.47 21.29
CA SER A 19 5.85 17.40 21.61
C SER A 19 5.30 16.00 21.33
N PHE A 20 3.97 15.87 21.26
CA PHE A 20 3.31 14.61 20.96
C PHE A 20 3.57 14.12 19.53
N ASP A 21 3.65 15.01 18.55
CA ASP A 21 3.88 14.62 17.15
C ASP A 21 5.29 14.05 16.95
N ILE A 22 6.28 14.52 17.72
CA ILE A 22 7.64 13.97 17.72
C ILE A 22 7.66 12.53 18.25
N TRP A 23 6.91 12.25 19.31
CA TRP A 23 6.77 10.89 19.85
C TRP A 23 6.09 9.96 18.82
N MET A 24 5.09 10.46 18.09
CA MET A 24 4.42 9.72 17.04
C MET A 24 5.36 9.39 15.88
N VAL A 25 6.17 10.35 15.43
CA VAL A 25 7.19 10.14 14.39
C VAL A 25 8.25 9.13 14.85
N ALA A 26 8.68 9.19 16.11
CA ALA A 26 9.62 8.22 16.65
C ALA A 26 9.03 6.80 16.66
N LEU A 27 7.77 6.65 17.05
CA LEU A 27 7.04 5.38 17.01
C LEU A 27 6.94 4.84 15.57
N PHE A 28 6.45 5.64 14.63
CA PHE A 28 6.33 5.23 13.22
C PHE A 28 7.69 4.98 12.56
N GLY A 29 8.74 5.71 12.94
CA GLY A 29 10.10 5.46 12.52
C GLY A 29 10.64 4.11 13.03
N LEU A 30 10.32 3.75 14.27
CA LEU A 30 10.66 2.44 14.84
C LEU A 30 9.91 1.30 14.13
N VAL A 31 8.62 1.50 13.84
CA VAL A 31 7.81 0.55 13.06
C VAL A 31 8.38 0.38 11.65
N GLY A 32 8.75 1.49 10.99
CA GLY A 32 9.43 1.48 9.70
C GLY A 32 10.77 0.73 9.71
N TYR A 33 11.55 0.88 10.78
CA TYR A 33 12.78 0.09 10.99
C TYR A 33 12.47 -1.41 11.14
N GLY A 34 11.36 -1.75 11.80
CA GLY A 34 10.86 -3.12 11.86
C GLY A 34 10.57 -3.70 10.47
N PHE A 35 9.89 -2.94 9.59
CA PHE A 35 9.61 -3.36 8.22
C PHE A 35 10.86 -3.51 7.36
N ILE A 36 11.86 -2.63 7.51
CA ILE A 36 13.16 -2.78 6.84
C ILE A 36 13.85 -4.08 7.29
N LYS A 37 13.79 -4.41 8.59
CA LYS A 37 14.38 -5.65 9.14
C LYS A 37 13.66 -6.92 8.66
N LEU A 38 12.39 -6.82 8.29
CA LEU A 38 11.61 -7.91 7.70
C LEU A 38 11.93 -8.15 6.21
N GLY A 39 12.87 -7.40 5.62
CA GLY A 39 13.21 -7.50 4.20
C GLY A 39 12.16 -6.88 3.30
N CYS A 40 11.23 -6.08 3.84
CA CYS A 40 10.32 -5.30 3.02
C CYS A 40 11.07 -4.09 2.48
N GLU A 41 11.31 -4.06 1.17
CA GLU A 41 11.87 -2.88 0.54
C GLU A 41 10.96 -1.66 0.72
N PRO A 42 11.54 -0.47 0.97
CA PRO A 42 10.78 0.75 1.15
C PRO A 42 10.06 1.18 -0.14
N ALA A 43 10.57 0.81 -1.32
CA ALA A 43 9.98 1.21 -2.61
C ALA A 43 8.59 0.60 -2.86
N PRO A 44 8.36 -0.72 -2.75
CA PRO A 44 7.01 -1.30 -2.85
C PRO A 44 6.04 -0.80 -1.77
N LEU A 45 6.52 -0.53 -0.56
CA LEU A 45 5.69 -0.03 0.53
C LEU A 45 5.17 1.37 0.22
N LEU A 46 6.03 2.25 -0.31
CA LEU A 46 5.65 3.58 -0.79
C LEU A 46 4.68 3.50 -1.97
N LEU A 47 4.93 2.60 -2.92
CA LEU A 47 4.05 2.39 -4.07
C LEU A 47 2.65 1.95 -3.63
N GLY A 48 2.57 1.02 -2.66
CA GLY A 48 1.31 0.57 -2.07
C GLY A 48 0.59 1.69 -1.31
N LEU A 49 1.32 2.53 -0.57
CA LEU A 49 0.75 3.68 0.15
C LEU A 49 0.12 4.71 -0.80
N ILE A 50 0.74 4.97 -1.96
CA ILE A 50 0.23 5.91 -2.96
C ILE A 50 -0.94 5.31 -3.75
N LEU A 51 -0.85 4.02 -4.09
CA LEU A 51 -1.91 3.33 -4.83
C LEU A 51 -3.15 3.04 -3.97
N GLY A 52 -2.99 2.91 -2.66
CA GLY A 52 -4.07 2.69 -1.70
C GLY A 52 -5.24 3.69 -1.81
N PRO A 53 -5.03 5.01 -1.66
CA PRO A 53 -6.09 6.00 -1.75
C PRO A 53 -6.74 6.03 -3.14
N MET A 54 -5.96 5.82 -4.20
CA MET A 54 -6.51 5.71 -5.56
C MET A 54 -7.45 4.52 -5.69
N MET A 55 -7.06 3.36 -5.16
CA MET A 55 -7.89 2.15 -5.14
C MET A 55 -9.18 2.35 -4.37
N GLU A 56 -9.13 3.00 -3.20
CA GLU A 56 -10.34 3.30 -2.41
C GLU A 56 -11.26 4.28 -3.14
N GLU A 57 -10.70 5.29 -3.79
CA GLU A 57 -11.46 6.26 -4.58
C GLU A 57 -12.15 5.60 -5.77
N TYR A 58 -11.46 4.71 -6.50
CA TYR A 58 -12.06 3.95 -7.59
C TYR A 58 -13.12 2.97 -7.10
N LEU A 59 -12.90 2.29 -5.97
CA LEU A 59 -13.90 1.41 -5.34
C LEU A 59 -15.15 2.20 -4.94
N ARG A 60 -14.96 3.33 -4.25
CA ARG A 60 -16.04 4.23 -3.82
C ARG A 60 -16.80 4.78 -5.03
N ARG A 61 -16.10 5.20 -6.09
CA ARG A 61 -16.71 5.70 -7.33
C ARG A 61 -17.50 4.61 -8.05
N ALA A 62 -16.99 3.39 -8.10
CA ALA A 62 -17.71 2.24 -8.65
C ALA A 62 -18.99 1.94 -7.86
N LEU A 63 -18.93 1.94 -6.52
CA LEU A 63 -20.09 1.71 -5.64
C LEU A 63 -21.15 2.82 -5.74
N LEU A 64 -20.73 4.08 -5.86
CA LEU A 64 -21.63 5.22 -6.06
C LEU A 64 -22.35 5.17 -7.41
N ILE A 65 -21.64 4.82 -8.48
CA ILE A 65 -22.24 4.62 -9.82
C ILE A 65 -23.21 3.42 -9.81
N SER A 66 -22.91 2.40 -9.00
CA SER A 66 -23.71 1.18 -8.82
C SER A 66 -24.91 1.35 -7.88
N ARG A 67 -25.19 2.56 -7.38
CA ARG A 67 -26.31 2.87 -6.45
C ARG A 67 -26.38 1.95 -5.21
N GLY A 68 -25.24 1.49 -4.70
CA GLY A 68 -25.19 0.70 -3.46
C GLY A 68 -25.62 -0.77 -3.57
N ASP A 69 -25.91 -1.27 -4.77
CA ASP A 69 -26.26 -2.67 -4.98
C ASP A 69 -25.01 -3.54 -5.17
N TRP A 70 -24.61 -4.25 -4.11
CA TRP A 70 -23.54 -5.28 -4.14
C TRP A 70 -23.84 -6.41 -5.14
N SER A 71 -25.08 -6.52 -5.62
CA SER A 71 -25.56 -7.49 -6.61
C SER A 71 -25.08 -7.20 -8.05
N VAL A 72 -24.50 -6.03 -8.32
CA VAL A 72 -23.99 -5.66 -9.65
C VAL A 72 -22.73 -6.44 -10.04
N PHE A 73 -21.94 -6.89 -9.06
CA PHE A 73 -20.75 -7.73 -9.29
C PHE A 73 -21.10 -9.11 -9.87
N VAL A 74 -22.33 -9.60 -9.66
CA VAL A 74 -22.81 -10.90 -10.18
C VAL A 74 -23.75 -10.73 -11.37
N THR A 75 -24.56 -9.67 -11.40
CA THR A 75 -25.57 -9.47 -12.48
C THR A 75 -24.99 -8.85 -13.75
N ARG A 76 -23.86 -8.15 -13.70
CA ARG A 76 -23.16 -7.69 -14.92
C ARG A 76 -22.07 -8.69 -15.32
N PRO A 77 -22.21 -9.39 -16.46
CA PRO A 77 -21.24 -10.42 -16.90
C PRO A 77 -19.83 -9.87 -17.14
N LEU A 78 -19.68 -8.56 -17.40
CA LEU A 78 -18.39 -7.88 -17.53
C LEU A 78 -17.68 -7.64 -16.19
N SER A 79 -18.41 -7.36 -15.11
CA SER A 79 -17.81 -7.11 -13.80
C SER A 79 -17.44 -8.44 -13.13
N ALA A 80 -18.31 -9.45 -13.28
CA ALA A 80 -18.04 -10.81 -12.82
C ALA A 80 -16.79 -11.40 -13.49
N SER A 81 -16.63 -11.24 -14.81
CA SER A 81 -15.45 -11.77 -15.52
C SER A 81 -14.16 -11.06 -15.10
N LEU A 82 -14.16 -9.72 -14.94
CA LEU A 82 -12.99 -8.99 -14.44
C LEU A 82 -12.64 -9.37 -13.00
N LEU A 83 -13.62 -9.57 -12.12
CA LEU A 83 -13.39 -9.95 -10.73
C LEU A 83 -12.85 -11.38 -10.64
N LEU A 84 -13.37 -12.30 -11.47
CA LEU A 84 -12.87 -13.67 -11.58
C LEU A 84 -11.43 -13.69 -12.12
N VAL A 85 -11.11 -12.90 -13.15
CA VAL A 85 -9.74 -12.74 -13.65
C VAL A 85 -8.82 -12.13 -12.58
N ALA A 86 -9.26 -11.11 -11.85
CA ALA A 86 -8.50 -10.52 -10.76
C ALA A 86 -8.25 -11.53 -9.63
N ALA A 87 -9.24 -12.35 -9.29
CA ALA A 87 -9.10 -13.41 -8.29
C ALA A 87 -8.14 -14.52 -8.74
N ILE A 88 -8.17 -14.91 -10.02
CA ILE A 88 -7.22 -15.86 -10.61
C ILE A 88 -5.81 -15.28 -10.59
N LEU A 89 -5.63 -14.03 -11.02
CA LEU A 89 -4.32 -13.35 -10.99
C LEU A 89 -3.80 -13.23 -9.56
N LEU A 90 -4.66 -12.88 -8.61
CA LEU A 90 -4.30 -12.80 -7.20
C LEU A 90 -3.89 -14.18 -6.68
N ALA A 91 -4.63 -15.25 -7.01
CA ALA A 91 -4.27 -16.62 -6.64
C ALA A 91 -2.92 -17.07 -7.26
N ILE A 92 -2.65 -16.70 -8.51
CA ILE A 92 -1.37 -16.94 -9.19
C ILE A 92 -0.23 -16.18 -8.48
N VAL A 93 -0.44 -14.92 -8.11
CA VAL A 93 0.56 -14.07 -7.43
C VAL A 93 0.79 -14.50 -5.98
N LEU A 94 -0.26 -14.94 -5.28
CA LEU A 94 -0.15 -15.44 -3.90
C LEU A 94 0.48 -16.83 -3.84
N MET A 95 0.40 -17.61 -4.93
CA MET A 95 1.11 -18.87 -5.03
C MET A 95 2.63 -18.63 -4.98
N PRO A 96 3.36 -19.38 -4.14
CA PRO A 96 4.79 -19.14 -3.89
C PRO A 96 5.67 -19.30 -5.15
N ALA A 97 5.14 -19.86 -6.23
CA ALA A 97 5.81 -19.99 -7.52
C ALA A 97 6.10 -18.64 -8.21
N VAL A 98 5.32 -17.59 -7.94
CA VAL A 98 5.53 -16.23 -8.51
C VAL A 98 6.40 -15.35 -7.60
N LYS A 99 6.50 -15.67 -6.30
CA LYS A 99 7.46 -15.02 -5.39
C LYS A 99 8.90 -15.17 -5.90
N LYS A 100 9.26 -16.32 -6.47
CA LYS A 100 10.61 -16.58 -7.00
C LYS A 100 10.96 -15.73 -8.23
N LYS A 101 9.98 -15.44 -9.10
CA LYS A 101 10.18 -14.54 -10.26
C LYS A 101 10.17 -13.06 -9.88
N ARG A 102 9.58 -12.69 -8.74
CA ARG A 102 9.73 -11.35 -8.15
C ARG A 102 11.08 -11.15 -7.47
N GLU A 103 11.78 -12.20 -7.05
CA GLU A 103 13.20 -12.07 -6.66
C GLU A 103 14.08 -11.88 -7.90
N GLU A 104 13.78 -12.54 -9.02
CA GLU A 104 14.57 -12.40 -10.27
C GLU A 104 14.32 -11.06 -11.01
N ALA A 105 13.11 -10.52 -11.00
CA ALA A 105 12.80 -9.23 -11.64
C ALA A 105 13.17 -7.99 -10.80
N PHE A 106 13.61 -8.19 -9.55
CA PHE A 106 14.13 -7.14 -8.66
C PHE A 106 15.66 -7.24 -8.49
N VAL A 107 16.30 -8.15 -9.23
CA VAL A 107 17.75 -8.14 -9.50
C VAL A 107 17.93 -7.73 -10.97
N GLU A 108 17.65 -6.48 -11.28
CA GLU A 108 18.24 -5.80 -12.43
C GLU A 108 18.97 -4.56 -11.88
N ASP A 109 20.21 -4.41 -12.36
CA ASP A 109 21.37 -3.67 -11.81
C ASP A 109 21.15 -2.24 -11.24
#